data_AF-A0A2E5FFK7-F1
#
_entry.id   AF-A0A2E5FFK7-F1
#
_cell.length_a   1.000
_cell.length_b   1.000
_cell.length_c   1.000
_cell.angle_alpha   90.00
_cell.angle_beta   90.00
_cell.angle_gamma   90.00
#
_symmetry.space_group_name_H-M   'P 1'
#
loop_
_entity.id
_entity.type
_entity.pdbx_description
1 polymer ?
#
loop_
_entity_poly.entity_id
_entity_poly.type
_entity_poly.pdbx_seq_one_letter_code
_entity_poly.pdbx_strand_id
1 'polypeptide(L)'
;MGKLKGGFFMKKVLFLICFLLGAGSLTASDFDPAERHKVPLQESFSKGSEDPSVTIVEFSAFNCPPCKRLAGIFDDVLKDYSKDVRLVFKHGVPRALELEKEAVLATWASGQQGYFWEMHDLLFEFKDRGFEAYLQHAERLNLDKDRFVADFQSDAALSSIENEWRVSSCLGNYGTPNFFVNGKKYSGELWTHERIREIIEKELVLMESMGNPKYTEIMEMSEGEEFLCGKKVFKIIPSLSKARFFVDEILREEPFTVIGETNSMSGTIDVDFDFPKRSSVGQIDIDSDSFITDSNSRNRAIRNRILDSGTYPLVSFKATRIDGLPEKATFYPGQKYELEISGELTIKNKTLFETFDTVLEIVDFSTIKGFAAVEALWADYGVSVPQPPFVQLIEDSIRLEFEFVGVLED
;
A
#
# COMPACT_ATOMS: atom_id res chain seq x y z
N MET A 1 0.90 65.10 5.65
CA MET A 1 -0.33 64.29 5.45
C MET A 1 0.07 62.99 4.76
N GLY A 2 0.55 62.01 5.51
CA GLY A 2 1.04 60.73 4.98
C GLY A 2 0.07 59.60 5.34
N LYS A 3 -0.53 58.97 4.34
CA LYS A 3 -1.38 57.78 4.51
C LYS A 3 -0.49 56.55 4.71
N LEU A 4 -0.63 55.90 5.86
CA LEU A 4 0.03 54.63 6.18
C LEU A 4 -0.55 53.48 5.34
N LYS A 5 0.35 52.66 4.77
CA LYS A 5 0.08 51.38 4.11
C LYS A 5 -0.27 50.33 5.19
N GLY A 6 -1.56 50.19 5.51
CA GLY A 6 -2.06 49.30 6.58
C GLY A 6 -2.77 48.03 6.11
N GLY A 7 -2.26 47.34 5.07
CA GLY A 7 -2.90 46.13 4.53
C GLY A 7 -2.23 44.81 4.90
N PHE A 8 -0.89 44.79 5.02
CA PHE A 8 -0.12 43.55 5.12
C PHE A 8 0.14 43.10 6.58
N PHE A 9 0.20 44.05 7.52
CA PHE A 9 0.49 43.75 8.93
C PHE A 9 -0.74 43.16 9.65
N MET A 10 -1.96 43.47 9.19
CA MET A 10 -3.19 43.08 9.86
C MET A 10 -3.57 41.61 9.64
N LYS A 11 -3.16 40.99 8.51
CA LYS A 11 -3.36 39.55 8.26
C LYS A 11 -2.49 38.66 9.18
N LYS A 12 -1.22 39.03 9.41
CA LYS A 12 -0.34 38.30 10.35
C LYS A 12 -0.76 38.47 11.81
N VAL A 13 -1.30 39.62 12.19
CA VAL A 13 -1.78 39.87 13.57
C VAL A 13 -3.11 39.17 13.84
N LEU A 14 -3.99 39.02 12.84
CA LEU A 14 -5.23 38.24 12.98
C LEU A 14 -4.94 36.73 13.10
N PHE A 15 -3.90 36.23 12.41
CA PHE A 15 -3.41 34.85 12.52
C PHE A 15 -2.95 34.50 13.94
N LEU A 16 -2.38 35.47 14.68
CA LEU A 16 -1.91 35.27 16.05
C LEU A 16 -3.05 35.37 17.09
N ILE A 17 -4.12 36.13 16.81
CA ILE A 17 -5.19 36.41 17.79
C ILE A 17 -6.31 35.36 17.74
N CYS A 18 -6.61 34.77 16.58
CA CYS A 18 -7.54 33.62 16.51
C CYS A 18 -6.94 32.34 17.13
N PHE A 19 -5.61 32.24 17.24
CA PHE A 19 -4.92 31.09 17.82
C PHE A 19 -4.86 31.09 19.36
N LEU A 20 -5.05 32.26 20.00
CA LEU A 20 -4.98 32.39 21.46
C LEU A 20 -6.27 31.98 22.19
N LEU A 21 -7.33 31.62 21.48
CA LEU A 21 -8.63 31.27 22.04
C LEU A 21 -9.07 29.86 21.60
N GLY A 22 -8.36 28.83 22.06
CA GLY A 22 -8.99 27.54 22.36
C GLY A 22 -8.80 26.34 21.42
N ALA A 23 -7.91 26.39 20.43
CA ALA A 23 -7.44 25.18 19.74
C ALA A 23 -5.99 24.90 20.18
N GLY A 24 -5.69 23.69 20.66
CA GLY A 24 -4.31 23.29 20.98
C GLY A 24 -3.40 23.58 19.79
N SER A 25 -2.22 24.15 20.05
CA SER A 25 -1.26 24.43 18.98
C SER A 25 -0.83 23.11 18.36
N LEU A 26 -1.10 22.90 17.07
CA LEU A 26 -0.57 21.76 16.32
C LEU A 26 0.97 21.79 16.40
N THR A 27 1.57 20.62 16.59
CA THR A 27 3.02 20.42 16.71
C THR A 27 3.46 19.21 15.89
N ALA A 28 4.76 18.99 15.77
CA ALA A 28 5.30 17.84 15.05
C ALA A 28 4.77 16.47 15.54
N SER A 29 4.33 16.35 16.81
CA SER A 29 3.74 15.11 17.32
C SER A 29 2.33 14.84 16.78
N ASP A 30 1.67 15.83 16.19
CA ASP A 30 0.36 15.68 15.55
C ASP A 30 0.50 15.23 14.08
N PHE A 31 1.73 15.14 13.56
CA PHE A 31 2.00 14.50 12.28
C PHE A 31 2.01 13.00 12.45
N ASP A 32 0.97 12.33 11.95
CA ASP A 32 0.94 10.87 11.86
C ASP A 32 1.32 10.40 10.45
N PRO A 33 2.49 9.78 10.26
CA PRO A 33 2.87 9.17 8.99
C PRO A 33 1.91 8.07 8.53
N ALA A 34 1.25 7.36 9.45
CA ALA A 34 0.34 6.25 9.12
C ALA A 34 -0.97 6.71 8.46
N GLU A 35 -1.35 7.98 8.64
CA GLU A 35 -2.51 8.60 7.97
C GLU A 35 -2.18 9.21 6.60
N ARG A 36 -0.93 9.09 6.13
CA ARG A 36 -0.44 9.77 4.93
C ARG A 36 0.01 8.77 3.86
N HIS A 37 -0.38 9.07 2.62
CA HIS A 37 -0.09 8.27 1.45
C HIS A 37 1.04 8.88 0.64
N LYS A 38 2.07 8.09 0.32
CA LYS A 38 3.05 8.47 -0.70
C LYS A 38 2.36 8.54 -2.06
N VAL A 39 2.42 9.70 -2.72
CA VAL A 39 1.86 9.89 -4.06
C VAL A 39 2.98 10.27 -5.02
N PRO A 40 3.27 9.47 -6.05
CA PRO A 40 4.35 9.75 -7.00
C PRO A 40 4.03 11.00 -7.80
N LEU A 41 4.99 11.91 -7.86
CA LEU A 41 4.87 13.16 -8.63
C LEU A 41 5.65 13.10 -9.94
N GLN A 42 6.39 12.02 -10.20
CA GLN A 42 7.08 11.83 -11.47
C GLN A 42 6.09 11.97 -12.64
N GLU A 43 6.55 12.64 -13.69
CA GLU A 43 5.78 12.90 -14.92
C GLU A 43 4.47 13.67 -14.72
N SER A 44 4.25 14.27 -13.55
CA SER A 44 3.02 15.02 -13.24
C SER A 44 3.18 16.48 -13.60
N PHE A 45 2.09 17.10 -14.01
CA PHE A 45 2.04 18.53 -14.24
C PHE A 45 1.69 19.26 -12.94
N SER A 46 2.46 20.30 -12.63
CA SER A 46 2.28 21.11 -11.42
C SER A 46 2.24 22.60 -11.72
N LYS A 47 1.58 23.38 -10.85
CA LYS A 47 1.66 24.85 -10.81
C LYS A 47 1.70 25.35 -9.37
N GLY A 48 2.12 26.60 -9.17
CA GLY A 48 2.24 27.21 -7.86
C GLY A 48 3.70 27.38 -7.44
N SER A 49 3.98 27.23 -6.16
CA SER A 49 5.33 27.43 -5.62
C SER A 49 6.33 26.40 -6.15
N GLU A 50 7.51 26.89 -6.56
CA GLU A 50 8.69 26.08 -6.85
C GLU A 50 9.31 25.49 -5.57
N ASP A 51 8.99 26.08 -4.41
CA ASP A 51 9.45 25.60 -3.11
C ASP A 51 8.31 25.51 -2.09
N PRO A 52 7.37 24.55 -2.26
CA PRO A 52 6.15 24.51 -1.46
C PRO A 52 6.40 23.90 -0.07
N SER A 53 5.81 24.51 0.96
CA SER A 53 5.57 23.84 2.25
C SER A 53 4.38 22.87 2.15
N VAL A 54 3.42 23.16 1.27
CA VAL A 54 2.22 22.33 1.08
C VAL A 54 2.08 21.92 -0.38
N THR A 55 2.04 20.62 -0.63
CA THR A 55 1.74 20.06 -1.94
C THR A 55 0.36 19.42 -1.92
N ILE A 56 -0.51 19.90 -2.80
CA ILE A 56 -1.82 19.34 -3.09
C ILE A 56 -1.68 18.45 -4.31
N VAL A 57 -2.06 17.18 -4.23
CA VAL A 57 -2.17 16.27 -5.38
C VAL A 57 -3.64 15.98 -5.62
N GLU A 58 -4.18 16.45 -6.73
CA GLU A 58 -5.60 16.28 -7.10
C GLU A 58 -5.76 15.18 -8.14
N PHE A 59 -6.66 14.22 -7.87
CA PHE A 59 -7.18 13.28 -8.86
C PHE A 59 -8.53 13.79 -9.37
N SER A 60 -8.57 14.20 -10.64
CA SER A 60 -9.67 14.95 -11.22
C SER A 60 -10.14 14.43 -12.58
N ALA A 61 -11.33 14.86 -13.01
CA ALA A 61 -11.94 14.45 -14.28
C ALA A 61 -12.63 15.65 -14.95
N PHE A 62 -12.49 15.80 -16.27
CA PHE A 62 -12.97 16.96 -17.03
C PHE A 62 -14.50 16.97 -17.24
N ASN A 63 -15.18 15.84 -17.01
CA ASN A 63 -16.64 15.71 -17.07
C ASN A 63 -17.29 15.77 -15.69
N CYS A 64 -16.50 15.91 -14.62
CA CYS A 64 -16.95 15.90 -13.24
C CYS A 64 -17.33 17.31 -12.77
N PRO A 65 -18.62 17.62 -12.51
CA PRO A 65 -19.03 18.96 -12.07
C PRO A 65 -18.42 19.40 -10.73
N PRO A 66 -18.28 18.53 -9.70
CA PRO A 66 -17.55 18.89 -8.49
C PRO A 66 -16.08 19.23 -8.74
N CYS A 67 -15.42 18.54 -9.67
CA CYS A 67 -14.04 18.77 -10.07
C CYS A 67 -13.86 20.17 -10.69
N LYS A 68 -14.75 20.56 -11.62
CA LYS A 68 -14.76 21.93 -12.17
C LYS A 68 -14.87 23.00 -11.08
N ARG A 69 -15.70 22.78 -10.04
CA ARG A 69 -15.79 23.72 -8.91
C ARG A 69 -14.50 23.76 -8.10
N LEU A 70 -13.91 22.59 -7.84
CA LEU A 70 -12.68 22.48 -7.05
C LEU A 70 -11.48 23.14 -7.75
N ALA A 71 -11.38 23.02 -9.08
CA ALA A 71 -10.34 23.70 -9.87
C ALA A 71 -10.33 25.22 -9.61
N GLY A 72 -11.51 25.86 -9.63
CA GLY A 72 -11.61 27.30 -9.31
C GLY A 72 -11.26 27.63 -7.85
N ILE A 73 -11.57 26.75 -6.90
CA ILE A 73 -11.15 26.92 -5.49
C ILE A 73 -9.62 26.85 -5.39
N PHE A 74 -8.98 25.88 -6.05
CA PHE A 74 -7.53 25.75 -6.02
C PHE A 74 -6.82 26.91 -6.71
N ASP A 75 -7.38 27.49 -7.77
CA ASP A 75 -6.83 28.72 -8.35
C ASP A 75 -6.81 29.88 -7.34
N ASP A 76 -7.85 30.02 -6.52
CA ASP A 76 -7.88 31.05 -5.49
C ASP A 76 -6.92 30.74 -4.34
N VAL A 77 -6.77 29.46 -3.96
CA VAL A 77 -5.75 29.03 -2.98
C VAL A 77 -4.34 29.33 -3.49
N LEU A 78 -4.03 29.03 -4.74
CA LEU A 78 -2.71 29.32 -5.33
C LEU A 78 -2.43 30.83 -5.41
N LYS A 79 -3.45 31.67 -5.54
CA LYS A 79 -3.29 33.14 -5.44
C LYS A 79 -3.04 33.59 -4.00
N ASP A 80 -3.81 33.06 -3.04
CA ASP A 80 -3.72 33.42 -1.63
C ASP A 80 -2.41 32.93 -0.97
N TYR A 81 -1.90 31.78 -1.40
CA TYR A 81 -0.74 31.07 -0.82
C TYR A 81 0.36 30.80 -1.86
N SER A 82 0.60 31.76 -2.76
CA SER A 82 1.47 31.58 -3.95
C SER A 82 2.92 31.18 -3.67
N LYS A 83 3.41 31.41 -2.46
CA LYS A 83 4.76 31.05 -2.03
C LYS A 83 4.85 29.68 -1.37
N ASP A 84 3.72 29.20 -0.85
CA ASP A 84 3.72 28.09 0.09
C ASP A 84 3.06 26.84 -0.50
N VAL A 85 2.19 27.00 -1.50
CA VAL A 85 1.38 25.91 -2.06
C VAL A 85 1.77 25.57 -3.49
N ARG A 86 1.90 24.26 -3.76
CA ARG A 86 1.95 23.67 -5.10
C ARG A 86 0.72 22.81 -5.32
N LEU A 87 0.14 22.89 -6.51
CA LEU A 87 -0.88 21.97 -7.00
C LEU A 87 -0.27 21.05 -8.04
N VAL A 88 -0.50 19.76 -7.89
CA VAL A 88 -0.15 18.70 -8.84
C VAL A 88 -1.44 18.07 -9.34
N PHE A 89 -1.59 17.96 -10.65
CA PHE A 89 -2.75 17.31 -11.26
C PHE A 89 -2.44 15.87 -11.61
N LYS A 90 -3.38 14.98 -11.30
CA LYS A 90 -3.44 13.59 -11.75
C LYS A 90 -4.80 13.36 -12.40
N HIS A 91 -4.83 12.66 -13.51
CA HIS A 91 -6.09 12.27 -14.11
C HIS A 91 -6.79 11.22 -13.24
N GLY A 92 -8.12 11.23 -13.27
CA GLY A 92 -8.99 10.60 -12.27
C GLY A 92 -9.02 9.07 -12.29
N VAL A 93 -10.13 8.53 -11.79
CA VAL A 93 -10.33 7.09 -11.54
C VAL A 93 -10.67 6.32 -12.83
N PRO A 94 -10.49 4.98 -12.88
CA PRO A 94 -10.62 4.19 -14.12
C PRO A 94 -11.84 4.51 -14.99
N ARG A 95 -13.01 4.66 -14.37
CA ARG A 95 -14.26 4.95 -15.09
C ARG A 95 -14.28 6.33 -15.75
N ALA A 96 -13.65 7.34 -15.14
CA ALA A 96 -13.55 8.67 -15.74
C ALA A 96 -12.58 8.64 -16.91
N LEU A 97 -11.45 7.95 -16.77
CA LEU A 97 -10.43 7.80 -17.82
C LEU A 97 -10.94 7.05 -19.06
N GLU A 98 -11.75 5.99 -18.91
CA GLU A 98 -12.35 5.32 -20.08
C GLU A 98 -13.24 6.27 -20.90
N LEU A 99 -14.00 7.13 -20.22
CA LEU A 99 -14.93 8.06 -20.85
C LEU A 99 -14.23 9.34 -21.34
N GLU A 100 -13.06 9.65 -20.82
CA GLU A 100 -12.35 10.91 -21.05
C GLU A 100 -10.93 10.72 -21.57
N LYS A 101 -10.59 9.52 -22.07
CA LYS A 101 -9.25 9.16 -22.54
C LYS A 101 -8.66 10.23 -23.46
N GLU A 102 -9.45 10.68 -24.44
CA GLU A 102 -9.02 11.71 -25.38
C GLU A 102 -8.74 13.07 -24.72
N ALA A 103 -9.46 13.43 -23.65
CA ALA A 103 -9.20 14.66 -22.91
C ALA A 103 -7.85 14.60 -22.19
N VAL A 104 -7.51 13.43 -21.65
CA VAL A 104 -6.21 13.19 -21.02
C VAL A 104 -5.06 13.18 -22.03
N LEU A 105 -5.28 12.56 -23.19
CA LEU A 105 -4.30 12.59 -24.28
C LEU A 105 -4.06 14.04 -24.76
N ALA A 106 -5.12 14.86 -24.81
CA ALA A 106 -5.01 16.28 -25.16
C ALA A 106 -4.18 17.07 -24.15
N THR A 107 -4.44 16.93 -22.84
CA THR A 107 -3.66 17.62 -21.83
C THR A 107 -2.21 17.14 -21.79
N TRP A 108 -1.96 15.83 -21.96
CA TRP A 108 -0.61 15.29 -22.08
C TRP A 108 0.14 15.93 -23.26
N ALA A 109 -0.45 15.90 -24.46
CA ALA A 109 0.16 16.45 -25.68
C ALA A 109 0.43 17.96 -25.56
N SER A 110 -0.49 18.72 -24.97
CA SER A 110 -0.26 20.14 -24.67
C SER A 110 0.83 20.33 -23.61
N GLY A 111 0.87 19.46 -22.61
CA GLY A 111 1.88 19.47 -21.56
C GLY A 111 3.30 19.23 -22.06
N GLN A 112 3.48 18.37 -23.07
CA GLN A 112 4.78 18.17 -23.74
C GLN A 112 5.31 19.45 -24.42
N GLN A 113 4.41 20.40 -24.70
CA GLN A 113 4.74 21.72 -25.24
C GLN A 113 4.74 22.83 -24.19
N GLY A 114 4.49 22.50 -22.92
CA GLY A 114 4.48 23.46 -21.80
C GLY A 114 3.12 24.11 -21.51
N TYR A 115 2.03 23.64 -22.13
CA TYR A 115 0.69 24.26 -22.06
C TYR A 115 -0.36 23.35 -21.41
N PHE A 116 0.06 22.51 -20.44
CA PHE A 116 -0.84 21.59 -19.75
C PHE A 116 -2.02 22.34 -19.09
N TRP A 117 -1.71 23.39 -18.31
CA TRP A 117 -2.70 24.09 -17.50
C TRP A 117 -3.68 24.90 -18.34
N GLU A 118 -3.22 25.47 -19.44
CA GLU A 118 -4.06 26.18 -20.39
C GLU A 118 -5.03 25.24 -21.10
N MET A 119 -4.58 24.05 -21.50
CA MET A 119 -5.47 23.02 -22.05
C MET A 119 -6.45 22.51 -20.98
N HIS A 120 -5.97 22.22 -19.76
CA HIS A 120 -6.79 21.85 -18.61
C HIS A 120 -7.94 22.85 -18.38
N ASP A 121 -7.64 24.15 -18.38
CA ASP A 121 -8.64 25.19 -18.16
C ASP A 121 -9.66 25.24 -19.30
N LEU A 122 -9.23 25.08 -20.56
CA LEU A 122 -10.13 24.99 -21.72
C LEU A 122 -11.06 23.78 -21.62
N LEU A 123 -10.56 22.61 -21.20
CA LEU A 123 -11.35 21.39 -21.10
C LEU A 123 -12.40 21.44 -19.98
N PHE A 124 -12.10 22.12 -18.87
CA PHE A 124 -13.11 22.41 -17.85
C PHE A 124 -14.11 23.48 -18.29
N GLU A 125 -13.67 24.47 -19.08
CA GLU A 125 -14.53 25.57 -19.47
C GLU A 125 -15.53 25.18 -20.56
N PHE A 126 -15.03 24.58 -21.63
CA PHE A 126 -15.83 24.18 -22.78
C PHE A 126 -16.38 22.76 -22.62
N LYS A 127 -17.52 22.48 -23.25
CA LYS A 127 -18.22 21.17 -23.19
C LYS A 127 -18.01 20.31 -24.44
N ASP A 128 -17.36 20.86 -25.47
CA ASP A 128 -16.99 20.11 -26.65
C ASP A 128 -15.92 19.06 -26.28
N ARG A 129 -16.06 17.87 -26.86
CA ARG A 129 -15.24 16.71 -26.56
C ARG A 129 -14.89 16.03 -27.86
N GLY A 130 -13.75 15.36 -27.85
CA GLY A 130 -13.24 14.63 -29.00
C GLY A 130 -11.99 15.27 -29.60
N PHE A 131 -11.19 14.47 -30.29
CA PHE A 131 -9.96 14.90 -30.95
C PHE A 131 -10.07 16.23 -31.71
N GLU A 132 -11.12 16.42 -32.54
CA GLU A 132 -11.29 17.65 -33.33
C GLU A 132 -11.47 18.90 -32.46
N ALA A 133 -12.22 18.79 -31.36
CA ALA A 133 -12.40 19.89 -30.41
C ALA A 133 -11.07 20.22 -29.72
N TYR A 134 -10.34 19.19 -29.30
CA TYR A 134 -9.05 19.34 -28.62
C TYR A 134 -7.96 19.91 -29.55
N LEU A 135 -8.01 19.56 -30.83
CA LEU A 135 -7.16 20.14 -31.86
C LEU A 135 -7.44 21.63 -32.06
N GLN A 136 -8.71 22.05 -32.03
CA GLN A 136 -9.09 23.47 -32.07
C GLN A 136 -8.61 24.22 -30.82
N HIS A 137 -8.67 23.60 -29.64
CA HIS A 137 -8.09 24.16 -28.43
C HIS A 137 -6.57 24.28 -28.53
N ALA A 138 -5.88 23.28 -29.08
CA ALA A 138 -4.44 23.35 -29.34
C ALA A 138 -4.07 24.48 -30.31
N GLU A 139 -4.85 24.67 -31.39
CA GLU A 139 -4.69 25.80 -32.32
C GLU A 139 -4.92 27.15 -31.62
N ARG A 140 -5.92 27.25 -30.75
CA ARG A 140 -6.17 28.46 -29.95
C ARG A 140 -5.01 28.81 -29.01
N LEU A 141 -4.32 27.79 -28.51
CA LEU A 141 -3.12 27.94 -27.68
C LEU A 141 -1.85 28.18 -28.51
N ASN A 142 -1.94 28.23 -29.84
CA ASN A 142 -0.82 28.34 -30.78
C ASN A 142 0.21 27.21 -30.63
N LEU A 143 -0.24 25.99 -30.32
CA LEU A 143 0.62 24.82 -30.26
C LEU A 143 1.08 24.37 -31.65
N ASP A 144 2.22 23.70 -31.70
CA ASP A 144 2.61 22.97 -32.91
C ASP A 144 1.62 21.83 -33.13
N LYS A 145 0.85 21.95 -34.21
CA LYS A 145 -0.23 21.03 -34.55
C LYS A 145 0.27 19.62 -34.85
N ASP A 146 1.33 19.50 -35.64
CA ASP A 146 1.84 18.19 -36.05
C ASP A 146 2.43 17.46 -34.85
N ARG A 147 3.14 18.18 -33.97
CA ARG A 147 3.63 17.65 -32.70
C ARG A 147 2.48 17.26 -31.76
N PHE A 148 1.45 18.09 -31.63
CA PHE A 148 0.29 17.78 -30.80
C PHE A 148 -0.37 16.48 -31.23
N VAL A 149 -0.59 16.28 -32.54
CA VAL A 149 -1.20 15.04 -33.06
C VAL A 149 -0.29 13.84 -32.80
N ALA A 150 1.02 13.97 -32.99
CA ALA A 150 1.97 12.90 -32.70
C ALA A 150 1.99 12.51 -31.22
N ASP A 151 2.08 13.49 -30.30
CA ASP A 151 2.12 13.25 -28.86
C ASP A 151 0.77 12.68 -28.36
N PHE A 152 -0.36 13.14 -28.90
CA PHE A 152 -1.70 12.63 -28.59
C PHE A 152 -1.87 11.15 -28.94
N GLN A 153 -1.18 10.67 -29.98
CA GLN A 153 -1.25 9.28 -30.45
C GLN A 153 -0.09 8.41 -29.95
N SER A 154 0.79 8.96 -29.10
CA SER A 154 1.99 8.27 -28.66
C SER A 154 1.72 7.17 -27.63
N ASP A 155 2.53 6.11 -27.66
CA ASP A 155 2.52 5.07 -26.62
C ASP A 155 2.87 5.66 -25.25
N ALA A 156 3.72 6.69 -25.20
CA ALA A 156 4.08 7.38 -23.96
C ALA A 156 2.85 8.02 -23.29
N ALA A 157 1.95 8.61 -24.07
CA ALA A 157 0.70 9.17 -23.56
C ALA A 157 -0.21 8.07 -22.97
N LEU A 158 -0.29 6.91 -23.64
CA LEU A 158 -1.04 5.76 -23.15
C LEU A 158 -0.46 5.19 -21.86
N SER A 159 0.86 4.98 -21.81
CA SER A 159 1.55 4.47 -20.62
C SER A 159 1.44 5.42 -19.42
N SER A 160 1.51 6.73 -19.64
CA SER A 160 1.31 7.72 -18.57
C SER A 160 -0.10 7.62 -17.97
N ILE A 161 -1.13 7.48 -18.82
CA ILE A 161 -2.53 7.29 -18.39
C ILE A 161 -2.69 6.02 -17.57
N GLU A 162 -2.16 4.91 -18.06
CA GLU A 162 -2.23 3.61 -17.37
C GLU A 162 -1.52 3.67 -16.01
N ASN A 163 -0.40 4.37 -15.93
CA ASN A 163 0.31 4.57 -14.67
C ASN A 163 -0.49 5.43 -13.68
N GLU A 164 -1.06 6.56 -14.11
CA GLU A 164 -1.92 7.38 -13.24
C GLU A 164 -3.16 6.62 -12.78
N TRP A 165 -3.76 5.82 -13.67
CA TRP A 165 -4.86 4.92 -13.32
C TRP A 165 -4.46 3.94 -12.22
N ARG A 166 -3.35 3.24 -12.41
CA ARG A 166 -2.80 2.29 -11.45
C ARG A 166 -2.64 2.99 -10.11
N VAL A 167 -1.86 4.07 -10.04
CA VAL A 167 -1.62 4.86 -8.81
C VAL A 167 -2.92 5.27 -8.13
N SER A 168 -3.88 5.82 -8.89
CA SER A 168 -5.19 6.23 -8.38
C SER A 168 -5.94 5.08 -7.70
N SER A 169 -5.94 3.91 -8.34
CA SER A 169 -6.58 2.70 -7.81
C SER A 169 -5.89 2.19 -6.55
N CYS A 170 -4.55 2.16 -6.54
CA CYS A 170 -3.75 1.74 -5.38
C CYS A 170 -3.96 2.65 -4.15
N LEU A 171 -4.22 3.93 -4.38
CA LEU A 171 -4.56 4.90 -3.34
C LEU A 171 -6.03 4.81 -2.90
N GLY A 172 -6.80 3.84 -3.41
CA GLY A 172 -8.21 3.63 -3.11
C GLY A 172 -9.11 4.76 -3.61
N ASN A 173 -8.75 5.43 -4.70
CA ASN A 173 -9.58 6.46 -5.33
C ASN A 173 -10.53 5.79 -6.33
N TYR A 174 -11.82 5.76 -6.00
CA TYR A 174 -12.87 5.17 -6.85
C TYR A 174 -13.88 6.19 -7.38
N GLY A 175 -13.69 7.48 -7.06
CA GLY A 175 -14.48 8.60 -7.56
C GLY A 175 -13.62 9.85 -7.74
N THR A 176 -14.22 10.95 -8.19
CA THR A 176 -13.56 12.25 -8.30
C THR A 176 -14.48 13.37 -7.79
N PRO A 177 -13.93 14.44 -7.19
CA PRO A 177 -12.52 14.65 -6.92
C PRO A 177 -12.06 13.88 -5.66
N ASN A 178 -10.79 13.48 -5.66
CA ASN A 178 -10.05 13.12 -4.46
C ASN A 178 -8.76 13.94 -4.47
N PHE A 179 -8.29 14.39 -3.32
CA PHE A 179 -7.01 15.06 -3.26
C PHE A 179 -6.24 14.72 -1.99
N PHE A 180 -4.93 14.90 -2.05
CA PHE A 180 -4.02 14.67 -0.96
C PHE A 180 -3.33 15.99 -0.62
N VAL A 181 -3.29 16.35 0.65
CA VAL A 181 -2.51 17.50 1.12
C VAL A 181 -1.35 16.93 1.92
N ASN A 182 -0.13 17.03 1.39
CA ASN A 182 1.07 16.41 1.95
C ASN A 182 0.84 14.92 2.31
N GLY A 183 0.15 14.19 1.41
CA GLY A 183 -0.16 12.77 1.59
C GLY A 183 -1.41 12.47 2.41
N LYS A 184 -1.97 13.41 3.18
CA LYS A 184 -3.24 13.17 3.89
C LYS A 184 -4.41 13.20 2.90
N LYS A 185 -5.18 12.11 2.83
CA LYS A 185 -6.26 11.95 1.85
C LYS A 185 -7.52 12.71 2.26
N TYR A 186 -8.15 13.35 1.28
CA TYR A 186 -9.44 14.03 1.39
C TYR A 186 -10.37 13.59 0.25
N SER A 187 -11.55 13.10 0.62
CA SER A 187 -12.56 12.58 -0.30
C SER A 187 -13.92 13.23 -0.08
N GLY A 188 -14.68 13.43 -1.15
CA GLY A 188 -16.02 14.02 -1.11
C GLY A 188 -16.24 15.04 -2.24
N GLU A 189 -17.46 15.59 -2.33
CA GLU A 189 -17.86 16.42 -3.48
C GLU A 189 -18.27 17.86 -3.10
N LEU A 190 -18.39 18.13 -1.80
CA LEU A 190 -18.86 19.41 -1.24
C LEU A 190 -17.71 20.16 -0.58
N TRP A 191 -16.78 20.64 -1.41
CA TRP A 191 -15.66 21.47 -0.98
C TRP A 191 -16.01 22.95 -1.08
N THR A 192 -15.56 23.72 -0.09
CA THR A 192 -15.71 25.18 -0.03
C THR A 192 -14.34 25.81 0.11
N HIS A 193 -14.19 27.08 -0.31
CA HIS A 193 -12.96 27.83 -0.11
C HIS A 193 -12.52 27.85 1.35
N GLU A 194 -13.46 28.02 2.29
CA GLU A 194 -13.19 28.03 3.73
C GLU A 194 -12.60 26.69 4.20
N ARG A 195 -13.20 25.56 3.82
CA ARG A 195 -12.72 24.24 4.25
C ARG A 195 -11.35 23.90 3.68
N ILE A 196 -11.10 24.23 2.40
CA ILE A 196 -9.77 24.03 1.80
C ILE A 196 -8.75 24.93 2.50
N ARG A 197 -9.08 26.20 2.74
CA ARG A 197 -8.21 27.13 3.47
C ARG A 197 -7.83 26.59 4.84
N GLU A 198 -8.79 26.13 5.63
CA GLU A 198 -8.53 25.56 6.96
C GLU A 198 -7.57 24.36 6.90
N ILE A 199 -7.70 23.50 5.89
CA ILE A 199 -6.79 22.36 5.68
C ILE A 199 -5.37 22.86 5.40
N ILE A 200 -5.23 23.81 4.46
CA ILE A 200 -3.93 24.37 4.09
C ILE A 200 -3.26 25.08 5.27
N GLU A 201 -3.99 25.90 6.01
CA GLU A 201 -3.45 26.63 7.16
C GLU A 201 -3.00 25.70 8.28
N LYS A 202 -3.76 24.63 8.56
CA LYS A 202 -3.34 23.59 9.51
C LYS A 202 -2.06 22.89 9.07
N GLU A 203 -1.98 22.54 7.79
CA GLU A 203 -0.82 21.86 7.24
C GLU A 203 0.43 22.77 7.26
N LEU A 204 0.28 24.06 6.94
CA LEU A 204 1.37 25.03 7.02
C LEU A 204 1.96 25.13 8.44
N VAL A 205 1.11 25.21 9.47
CA VAL A 205 1.55 25.22 10.87
C VAL A 205 2.30 23.93 11.22
N LEU A 206 1.80 22.78 10.77
CA LEU A 206 2.42 21.49 11.01
C LEU A 206 3.81 21.40 10.36
N MET A 207 3.92 21.79 9.08
CA MET A 207 5.19 21.80 8.36
C MET A 207 6.20 22.76 8.99
N GLU A 208 5.76 23.96 9.41
CA GLU A 208 6.63 24.91 10.12
C GLU A 208 7.17 24.30 11.42
N SER A 209 6.33 23.61 12.18
CA SER A 209 6.73 22.94 13.43
C SER A 209 7.74 21.80 13.23
N MET A 210 7.80 21.23 12.02
CA MET A 210 8.73 20.17 11.63
C MET A 210 10.00 20.72 10.94
N GLY A 211 10.15 22.04 10.83
CA GLY A 211 11.28 22.66 10.13
C GLY A 211 11.12 22.79 8.62
N ASN A 212 9.89 22.72 8.11
CA ASN A 212 9.51 22.77 6.69
C ASN A 212 10.23 21.72 5.82
N PRO A 213 10.05 20.42 6.12
CA PRO A 213 10.58 19.38 5.27
C PRO A 213 9.96 19.46 3.86
N LYS A 214 10.73 19.10 2.84
CA LYS A 214 10.22 19.04 1.47
C LYS A 214 9.24 17.89 1.32
N TYR A 215 8.26 18.04 0.43
CA TYR A 215 7.34 16.95 0.09
C TYR A 215 8.09 15.66 -0.27
N THR A 216 9.22 15.78 -0.97
CA THR A 216 10.05 14.63 -1.32
C THR A 216 10.64 13.91 -0.11
N GLU A 217 11.01 14.65 0.93
CA GLU A 217 11.60 14.09 2.15
C GLU A 217 10.57 13.33 3.00
N ILE A 218 9.29 13.70 2.90
CA ILE A 218 8.21 13.07 3.69
C ILE A 218 7.37 12.08 2.89
N MET A 219 7.27 12.24 1.56
CA MET A 219 6.29 11.52 0.74
C MET A 219 6.86 10.92 -0.56
N GLU A 220 8.15 11.07 -0.88
CA GLU A 220 8.71 10.49 -2.11
C GLU A 220 8.79 8.96 -2.03
N MET A 221 8.47 8.33 -3.17
CA MET A 221 8.72 6.92 -3.37
C MET A 221 10.21 6.72 -3.68
N SER A 222 10.89 5.85 -2.93
CA SER A 222 12.28 5.52 -3.24
C SER A 222 12.39 4.76 -4.57
N GLU A 223 13.56 4.85 -5.22
CA GLU A 223 13.80 4.20 -6.51
C GLU A 223 13.62 2.68 -6.38
N GLY A 224 12.65 2.11 -7.11
CA GLY A 224 12.25 0.70 -7.02
C GLY A 224 11.01 0.41 -6.16
N GLU A 225 10.39 1.41 -5.52
CA GLU A 225 9.07 1.22 -4.88
C GLU A 225 7.97 1.08 -5.95
N GLU A 226 7.30 -0.07 -5.99
CA GLU A 226 6.03 -0.26 -6.71
C GLU A 226 4.84 -0.10 -5.77
N PHE A 227 3.64 0.14 -6.31
CA PHE A 227 2.43 0.11 -5.48
C PHE A 227 1.98 -1.33 -5.26
N LEU A 228 1.75 -1.71 -3.99
CA LEU A 228 1.01 -2.91 -3.62
C LEU A 228 -0.49 -2.66 -3.84
N CYS A 229 -0.97 -2.97 -5.04
CA CYS A 229 -2.37 -2.88 -5.42
C CYS A 229 -2.73 -3.98 -6.41
N GLY A 230 -4.02 -4.27 -6.52
CA GLY A 230 -4.49 -5.44 -7.23
C GLY A 230 -4.07 -6.76 -6.57
N LYS A 231 -4.19 -7.84 -7.32
CA LYS A 231 -3.77 -9.17 -6.89
C LYS A 231 -2.28 -9.36 -7.17
N LYS A 232 -1.56 -9.79 -6.16
CA LYS A 232 -0.12 -10.08 -6.22
C LYS A 232 0.14 -11.46 -5.65
N VAL A 233 1.05 -12.21 -6.28
CA VAL A 233 1.44 -13.55 -5.86
C VAL A 233 2.81 -13.46 -5.21
N PHE A 234 2.91 -13.89 -3.95
CA PHE A 234 4.16 -13.97 -3.22
C PHE A 234 4.60 -15.43 -3.14
N LYS A 235 5.78 -15.72 -3.68
CA LYS A 235 6.39 -17.03 -3.59
C LYS A 235 7.21 -17.16 -2.32
N ILE A 236 6.97 -18.21 -1.55
CA ILE A 236 7.75 -18.48 -0.34
C ILE A 236 9.18 -18.85 -0.72
N ILE A 237 10.15 -18.15 -0.12
CA ILE A 237 11.57 -18.37 -0.35
C ILE A 237 12.10 -19.37 0.69
N PRO A 238 12.47 -20.61 0.31
CA PRO A 238 12.85 -21.65 1.27
C PRO A 238 14.05 -21.25 2.13
N SER A 239 15.08 -20.63 1.55
CA SER A 239 16.30 -20.25 2.26
C SER A 239 16.08 -19.18 3.35
N LEU A 240 14.98 -18.43 3.28
CA LEU A 240 14.62 -17.37 4.22
C LEU A 240 13.48 -17.80 5.16
N SER A 241 12.87 -18.96 4.92
CA SER A 241 11.73 -19.47 5.65
C SER A 241 12.12 -20.67 6.50
N LYS A 242 11.31 -20.98 7.52
CA LYS A 242 11.58 -22.08 8.44
C LYS A 242 10.29 -22.65 9.01
N ALA A 243 10.14 -23.97 8.90
CA ALA A 243 9.14 -24.73 9.63
C ALA A 243 9.79 -25.39 10.85
N ARG A 244 9.11 -25.35 12.00
CA ARG A 244 9.57 -25.98 13.23
C ARG A 244 8.47 -26.78 13.88
N PHE A 245 8.86 -27.81 14.61
CA PHE A 245 8.00 -28.43 15.60
C PHE A 245 8.70 -28.45 16.96
N PHE A 246 7.90 -28.38 18.02
CA PHE A 246 8.34 -28.40 19.40
C PHE A 246 7.63 -29.53 20.13
N VAL A 247 8.40 -30.32 20.86
CA VAL A 247 7.90 -31.40 21.70
C VAL A 247 8.51 -31.25 23.08
N ASP A 248 7.66 -31.08 24.09
CA ASP A 248 8.10 -30.97 25.47
C ASP A 248 8.23 -32.37 26.11
N GLU A 249 9.37 -32.60 26.74
CA GLU A 249 9.77 -33.85 27.39
C GLU A 249 10.28 -33.59 28.82
N ILE A 250 10.16 -34.60 29.68
CA ILE A 250 10.81 -34.59 31.00
C ILE A 250 11.98 -35.58 30.99
N LEU A 251 13.20 -35.04 31.12
CA LEU A 251 14.44 -35.79 31.16
C LEU A 251 15.07 -35.69 32.54
N ARG A 252 15.09 -36.79 33.29
CA ARG A 252 15.65 -36.85 34.65
C ARG A 252 15.09 -35.75 35.58
N GLU A 253 13.76 -35.57 35.56
CA GLU A 253 13.02 -34.55 36.34
C GLU A 253 13.24 -33.09 35.87
N GLU A 254 13.99 -32.86 34.79
CA GLU A 254 14.17 -31.54 34.19
C GLU A 254 13.37 -31.40 32.88
N PRO A 255 12.69 -30.26 32.65
CA PRO A 255 11.98 -30.01 31.41
C PRO A 255 12.95 -29.81 30.25
N PHE A 256 12.64 -30.39 29.10
CA PHE A 256 13.45 -30.30 27.90
C PHE A 256 12.55 -30.21 26.66
N THR A 257 12.76 -29.21 25.81
CA THR A 257 12.02 -29.07 24.55
C THR A 257 12.87 -29.57 23.39
N VAL A 258 12.38 -30.57 22.69
CA VAL A 258 12.93 -31.01 21.41
C VAL A 258 12.44 -30.06 20.32
N ILE A 259 13.38 -29.53 19.54
CA ILE A 259 13.09 -28.68 18.38
C ILE A 259 13.57 -29.43 17.13
N GLY A 260 12.66 -29.66 16.19
CA GLY A 260 13.01 -30.04 14.84
C GLY A 260 12.72 -28.91 13.87
N GLU A 261 13.67 -28.62 12.99
CA GLU A 261 13.54 -27.53 12.02
C GLU A 261 13.88 -27.96 10.60
N THR A 262 13.28 -27.27 9.63
CA THR A 262 13.64 -27.34 8.22
C THR A 262 13.36 -26.02 7.50
N ASN A 263 14.13 -25.77 6.46
CA ASN A 263 13.92 -24.67 5.50
C ASN A 263 13.38 -25.20 4.15
N SER A 264 13.27 -26.52 3.97
CA SER A 264 12.83 -27.15 2.72
C SER A 264 11.30 -27.13 2.65
N MET A 265 10.81 -26.03 2.09
CA MET A 265 9.39 -25.75 2.10
C MET A 265 9.02 -24.84 0.92
N SER A 266 7.81 -24.97 0.39
CA SER A 266 7.35 -24.22 -0.78
C SER A 266 5.87 -23.89 -0.70
N GLY A 267 5.46 -22.87 -1.42
CA GLY A 267 4.08 -22.42 -1.51
C GLY A 267 3.98 -21.00 -2.04
N THR A 268 2.76 -20.56 -2.27
CA THR A 268 2.46 -19.19 -2.70
C THR A 268 1.40 -18.56 -1.81
N ILE A 269 1.41 -17.24 -1.70
CA ILE A 269 0.42 -16.45 -0.98
C ILE A 269 -0.09 -15.40 -1.95
N ASP A 270 -1.37 -15.47 -2.29
CA ASP A 270 -2.04 -14.51 -3.17
C ASP A 270 -2.67 -13.43 -2.30
N VAL A 271 -2.15 -12.20 -2.38
CA VAL A 271 -2.69 -11.06 -1.66
C VAL A 271 -3.45 -10.17 -2.63
N ASP A 272 -4.74 -9.96 -2.36
CA ASP A 272 -5.58 -8.99 -3.07
C ASP A 272 -5.55 -7.67 -2.31
N PHE A 273 -4.65 -6.77 -2.70
CA PHE A 273 -4.46 -5.49 -2.02
C PHE A 273 -5.64 -4.52 -2.18
N ASP A 274 -6.49 -4.73 -3.20
CA ASP A 274 -7.70 -3.93 -3.41
C ASP A 274 -8.86 -4.46 -2.55
N PHE A 275 -8.94 -5.79 -2.38
CA PHE A 275 -9.97 -6.49 -1.64
C PHE A 275 -9.36 -7.58 -0.74
N PRO A 276 -8.79 -7.21 0.42
CA PRO A 276 -7.96 -8.13 1.22
C PRO A 276 -8.64 -9.43 1.60
N LYS A 277 -9.95 -9.40 1.90
CA LYS A 277 -10.76 -10.62 2.16
C LYS A 277 -10.81 -11.64 1.02
N ARG A 278 -10.36 -11.31 -0.19
CA ARG A 278 -10.25 -12.22 -1.35
C ARG A 278 -8.87 -12.86 -1.49
N SER A 279 -7.94 -12.53 -0.60
CA SER A 279 -6.62 -13.15 -0.55
C SER A 279 -6.74 -14.65 -0.26
N SER A 280 -5.77 -15.42 -0.75
CA SER A 280 -5.71 -16.86 -0.58
C SER A 280 -4.29 -17.31 -0.31
N VAL A 281 -4.15 -18.44 0.40
CA VAL A 281 -2.86 -19.12 0.53
C VAL A 281 -2.91 -20.36 -0.35
N GLY A 282 -1.94 -20.50 -1.25
CA GLY A 282 -1.73 -21.70 -2.03
C GLY A 282 -1.37 -22.89 -1.14
N GLN A 283 -1.26 -24.08 -1.72
CA GLN A 283 -0.80 -25.24 -0.95
C GLN A 283 0.63 -24.99 -0.45
N ILE A 284 0.83 -25.19 0.86
CA ILE A 284 2.15 -25.14 1.49
C ILE A 284 2.65 -26.57 1.66
N ASP A 285 3.79 -26.88 1.06
CA ASP A 285 4.43 -28.19 1.15
C ASP A 285 5.77 -28.08 1.86
N ILE A 286 5.98 -28.93 2.86
CA ILE A 286 7.23 -29.06 3.61
C ILE A 286 7.78 -30.46 3.37
N ASP A 287 9.06 -30.55 3.02
CA ASP A 287 9.75 -31.83 2.84
C ASP A 287 9.94 -32.51 4.20
N SER A 288 9.24 -33.63 4.41
CA SER A 288 9.25 -34.34 5.69
C SER A 288 10.59 -35.02 5.99
N ASP A 289 11.43 -35.25 4.97
CA ASP A 289 12.75 -35.89 5.10
C ASP A 289 13.82 -34.95 5.65
N SER A 290 13.57 -33.64 5.49
CA SER A 290 14.54 -32.57 5.69
C SER A 290 14.63 -32.06 7.13
N PHE A 291 13.78 -32.53 8.04
CA PHE A 291 13.79 -32.11 9.44
C PHE A 291 15.07 -32.54 10.16
N ILE A 292 15.68 -31.58 10.88
CA ILE A 292 16.90 -31.77 11.66
C ILE A 292 16.64 -31.31 13.10
N THR A 293 17.12 -32.10 14.06
CA THR A 293 17.27 -31.75 15.48
C THR A 293 18.75 -31.82 15.87
N ASP A 294 19.05 -31.48 17.12
CA ASP A 294 20.34 -31.68 17.81
C ASP A 294 20.89 -33.13 17.84
N SER A 295 20.14 -34.14 17.39
CA SER A 295 20.51 -35.55 17.51
C SER A 295 20.33 -36.32 16.22
N ASN A 296 21.44 -36.81 15.65
CA ASN A 296 21.42 -37.67 14.46
C ASN A 296 20.58 -38.95 14.64
N SER A 297 20.49 -39.47 15.87
CA SER A 297 19.64 -40.62 16.16
C SER A 297 18.16 -40.25 16.07
N ARG A 298 17.79 -39.06 16.59
CA ARG A 298 16.42 -38.54 16.53
C ARG A 298 16.04 -38.21 15.08
N ASN A 299 16.94 -37.59 14.31
CA ASN A 299 16.72 -37.30 12.89
C ASN A 299 16.36 -38.57 12.10
N ARG A 300 17.07 -39.68 12.33
CA ARG A 300 16.74 -40.97 11.73
C ARG A 300 15.41 -41.55 12.19
N ALA A 301 15.03 -41.34 13.45
CA ALA A 301 13.75 -41.81 13.97
C ALA A 301 12.57 -41.00 13.41
N ILE A 302 12.70 -39.67 13.37
CA ILE A 302 11.75 -38.74 12.77
C ILE A 302 11.45 -39.17 11.33
N ARG A 303 12.50 -39.28 10.53
CA ARG A 303 12.43 -39.68 9.13
C ARG A 303 11.80 -41.06 8.92
N ASN A 304 12.36 -42.09 9.55
CA ASN A 304 12.07 -43.48 9.16
C ASN A 304 10.94 -44.15 9.95
N ARG A 305 10.58 -43.62 11.13
CA ARG A 305 9.63 -44.28 12.04
C ARG A 305 8.43 -43.40 12.40
N ILE A 306 8.67 -42.10 12.59
CA ILE A 306 7.64 -41.17 13.05
C ILE A 306 6.86 -40.67 11.84
N LEU A 307 7.52 -39.99 10.92
CA LEU A 307 6.93 -39.42 9.69
C LEU A 307 6.90 -40.40 8.53
N ASP A 308 7.77 -41.42 8.51
CA ASP A 308 7.89 -42.37 7.39
C ASP A 308 8.03 -41.64 6.05
N SER A 309 9.03 -40.75 5.98
CA SER A 309 9.24 -39.81 4.88
C SER A 309 9.46 -40.47 3.52
N GLY A 310 9.88 -41.75 3.50
CA GLY A 310 9.97 -42.52 2.26
C GLY A 310 8.61 -42.84 1.64
N THR A 311 7.57 -43.01 2.46
CA THR A 311 6.18 -43.24 2.03
C THR A 311 5.42 -41.91 1.92
N TYR A 312 5.67 -40.98 2.84
CA TYR A 312 4.99 -39.69 2.96
C TYR A 312 6.01 -38.54 2.88
N PRO A 313 6.47 -38.18 1.67
CA PRO A 313 7.57 -37.23 1.50
C PRO A 313 7.21 -35.80 1.87
N LEU A 314 5.92 -35.46 1.93
CA LEU A 314 5.45 -34.10 2.18
C LEU A 314 4.55 -34.05 3.41
N VAL A 315 4.72 -32.98 4.19
CA VAL A 315 3.69 -32.43 5.07
C VAL A 315 3.05 -31.28 4.30
N SER A 316 1.72 -31.34 4.11
CA SER A 316 1.01 -30.39 3.23
C SER A 316 -0.10 -29.67 3.99
N PHE A 317 -0.20 -28.36 3.82
CA PHE A 317 -1.30 -27.56 4.33
C PHE A 317 -2.04 -26.89 3.18
N LYS A 318 -3.35 -27.07 3.15
CA LYS A 318 -4.24 -26.45 2.18
C LYS A 318 -5.20 -25.50 2.89
N ALA A 319 -4.89 -24.21 2.84
CA ALA A 319 -5.75 -23.19 3.43
C ALA A 319 -7.12 -23.17 2.76
N THR A 320 -8.15 -22.95 3.57
CA THR A 320 -9.55 -22.86 3.13
C THR A 320 -10.21 -21.55 3.54
N ARG A 321 -9.69 -20.90 4.59
CA ARG A 321 -10.22 -19.67 5.14
C ARG A 321 -9.12 -18.82 5.76
N ILE A 322 -9.25 -17.51 5.61
CA ILE A 322 -8.42 -16.50 6.27
C ILE A 322 -9.36 -15.51 6.96
N ASP A 323 -9.25 -15.40 8.28
CA ASP A 323 -9.96 -14.42 9.10
C ASP A 323 -8.97 -13.36 9.61
N GLY A 324 -9.49 -12.17 9.97
CA GLY A 324 -8.69 -11.03 10.45
C GLY A 324 -8.32 -10.00 9.38
N LEU A 325 -8.50 -10.30 8.08
CA LEU A 325 -8.24 -9.33 7.01
C LEU A 325 -9.34 -8.24 6.91
N PRO A 326 -8.95 -6.96 6.70
CA PRO A 326 -9.90 -5.86 6.56
C PRO A 326 -10.70 -5.94 5.25
N GLU A 327 -11.89 -5.32 5.21
CA GLU A 327 -12.68 -5.26 3.96
C GLU A 327 -11.99 -4.41 2.88
N LYS A 328 -11.35 -3.33 3.31
CA LYS A 328 -10.51 -2.44 2.52
C LYS A 328 -9.40 -1.91 3.42
N ALA A 329 -8.19 -1.80 2.89
CA ALA A 329 -7.07 -1.18 3.58
C ALA A 329 -6.13 -0.51 2.58
N THR A 330 -5.30 0.40 3.07
CA THR A 330 -4.10 0.84 2.38
C THR A 330 -2.92 0.14 3.02
N PHE A 331 -2.09 -0.47 2.18
CA PHE A 331 -0.95 -1.23 2.64
C PHE A 331 0.33 -0.38 2.58
N TYR A 332 1.14 -0.43 3.64
CA TYR A 332 2.44 0.22 3.72
C TYR A 332 3.47 -0.69 4.40
N PRO A 333 4.76 -0.56 4.03
CA PRO A 333 5.87 -1.24 4.69
C PRO A 333 5.86 -1.07 6.22
N GLY A 334 6.09 -2.14 6.95
CA GLY A 334 6.07 -2.23 8.41
C GLY A 334 4.71 -2.55 9.04
N GLN A 335 3.62 -2.61 8.28
CA GLN A 335 2.31 -3.01 8.81
C GLN A 335 2.27 -4.47 9.22
N LYS A 336 1.52 -4.74 10.29
CA LYS A 336 1.25 -6.09 10.79
C LYS A 336 -0.25 -6.37 10.84
N TYR A 337 -0.61 -7.60 10.52
CA TYR A 337 -1.97 -8.12 10.58
C TYR A 337 -1.97 -9.40 11.40
N GLU A 338 -2.81 -9.42 12.42
CA GLU A 338 -3.13 -10.64 13.18
C GLU A 338 -4.30 -11.34 12.49
N LEU A 339 -4.09 -12.60 12.11
CA LEU A 339 -4.95 -13.40 11.26
C LEU A 339 -5.14 -14.79 11.86
N GLU A 340 -6.26 -15.42 11.54
CA GLU A 340 -6.44 -16.86 11.73
C GLU A 340 -6.52 -17.51 10.35
N ILE A 341 -5.63 -18.48 10.08
CA ILE A 341 -5.63 -19.21 8.80
C ILE A 341 -6.04 -20.65 9.07
N SER A 342 -7.21 -21.05 8.56
CA SER A 342 -7.75 -22.39 8.76
C SER A 342 -7.70 -23.22 7.48
N GLY A 343 -7.38 -24.51 7.62
CA GLY A 343 -7.25 -25.40 6.47
C GLY A 343 -6.99 -26.85 6.82
N GLU A 344 -6.84 -27.65 5.77
CA GLU A 344 -6.54 -29.07 5.86
C GLU A 344 -5.03 -29.27 6.01
N LEU A 345 -4.57 -29.71 7.19
CA LEU A 345 -3.20 -30.13 7.44
C LEU A 345 -3.10 -31.66 7.25
N THR A 346 -2.19 -32.08 6.37
CA THR A 346 -1.90 -33.48 6.10
C THR A 346 -0.51 -33.84 6.61
N ILE A 347 -0.46 -34.76 7.57
CA ILE A 347 0.76 -35.38 8.06
C ILE A 347 0.59 -36.89 7.87
N LYS A 348 1.54 -37.51 7.15
CA LYS A 348 1.45 -38.91 6.73
C LYS A 348 0.22 -39.18 5.86
N ASN A 349 -0.66 -40.08 6.30
CA ASN A 349 -1.92 -40.43 5.64
C ASN A 349 -3.15 -39.86 6.37
N LYS A 350 -2.94 -38.93 7.30
CA LYS A 350 -4.00 -38.30 8.07
C LYS A 350 -4.10 -36.83 7.71
N THR A 351 -5.33 -36.40 7.46
CA THR A 351 -5.68 -35.02 7.17
C THR A 351 -6.67 -34.56 8.22
N LEU A 352 -6.34 -33.50 8.95
CA LEU A 352 -7.20 -32.86 9.93
C LEU A 352 -7.37 -31.38 9.58
N PHE A 353 -8.39 -30.77 10.17
CA PHE A 353 -8.65 -29.35 9.99
C PHE A 353 -8.01 -28.58 11.15
N GLU A 354 -7.08 -27.70 10.84
CA GLU A 354 -6.32 -26.91 11.82
C GLU A 354 -6.51 -25.42 11.56
N THR A 355 -6.39 -24.62 12.63
CA THR A 355 -6.39 -23.16 12.57
C THR A 355 -5.09 -22.64 13.13
N PHE A 356 -4.33 -21.91 12.32
CA PHE A 356 -3.07 -21.29 12.71
C PHE A 356 -3.29 -19.83 13.11
N ASP A 357 -2.84 -19.48 14.31
CA ASP A 357 -2.68 -18.09 14.72
C ASP A 357 -1.51 -17.50 13.96
N THR A 358 -1.76 -16.46 13.16
CA THR A 358 -0.81 -15.93 12.18
C THR A 358 -0.60 -14.44 12.35
N VAL A 359 0.66 -14.00 12.36
CA VAL A 359 1.03 -12.59 12.21
C VAL A 359 1.68 -12.40 10.85
N LEU A 360 1.07 -11.59 9.98
CA LEU A 360 1.59 -11.20 8.68
C LEU A 360 2.15 -9.78 8.75
N GLU A 361 3.39 -9.59 8.32
CA GLU A 361 4.06 -8.29 8.17
C GLU A 361 4.28 -7.98 6.69
N ILE A 362 3.85 -6.80 6.25
CA ILE A 362 4.24 -6.23 4.95
C ILE A 362 5.60 -5.60 5.15
N VAL A 363 6.68 -6.25 4.70
CA VAL A 363 8.04 -5.72 4.94
C VAL A 363 8.33 -4.56 4.01
N ASP A 364 8.04 -4.75 2.72
CA ASP A 364 8.17 -3.75 1.68
C ASP A 364 7.20 -4.06 0.53
N PHE A 365 7.33 -3.39 -0.61
CA PHE A 365 6.43 -3.53 -1.76
C PHE A 365 6.62 -4.82 -2.56
N SER A 366 7.63 -5.61 -2.24
CA SER A 366 7.94 -6.88 -2.89
C SER A 366 8.04 -8.05 -1.90
N THR A 367 8.04 -7.77 -0.60
CA THR A 367 8.32 -8.76 0.44
C THR A 367 7.27 -8.75 1.53
N ILE A 368 6.75 -9.93 1.85
CA ILE A 368 5.95 -10.20 3.05
C ILE A 368 6.69 -11.17 3.96
N LYS A 369 6.44 -11.06 5.26
CA LYS A 369 6.90 -12.02 6.26
C LYS A 369 5.72 -12.47 7.10
N GLY A 370 5.76 -13.68 7.60
CA GLY A 370 4.81 -14.06 8.62
C GLY A 370 5.29 -15.15 9.54
N PHE A 371 4.59 -15.24 10.65
CA PHE A 371 4.75 -16.28 11.66
C PHE A 371 3.37 -16.88 11.89
N ALA A 372 3.25 -18.20 11.76
CA ALA A 372 2.02 -18.94 12.01
C ALA A 372 2.29 -20.08 13.00
N ALA A 373 1.40 -20.28 13.97
CA ALA A 373 1.54 -21.33 14.96
C ALA A 373 0.22 -22.05 15.25
N VAL A 374 0.31 -23.33 15.60
CA VAL A 374 -0.82 -24.13 16.09
C VAL A 374 -0.32 -25.18 17.09
N GLU A 375 -1.14 -25.51 18.07
CA GLU A 375 -0.96 -26.69 18.92
C GLU A 375 -1.85 -27.82 18.42
N ALA A 376 -1.26 -28.98 18.14
CA ALA A 376 -1.96 -30.16 17.64
C ALA A 376 -1.61 -31.39 18.48
N LEU A 377 -2.40 -32.47 18.36
CA LEU A 377 -2.10 -33.75 18.99
C LEU A 377 -1.49 -34.69 17.95
N TRP A 378 -0.26 -35.16 18.15
CA TRP A 378 0.38 -36.06 17.18
C TRP A 378 -0.35 -37.40 17.01
N ALA A 379 -1.09 -37.82 18.04
CA ALA A 379 -1.81 -39.10 18.05
C ALA A 379 -2.92 -39.10 16.98
N ASP A 380 -3.55 -37.94 16.76
CA ASP A 380 -4.63 -37.78 15.77
C ASP A 380 -4.10 -37.93 14.33
N TYR A 381 -2.82 -37.60 14.13
CA TYR A 381 -2.11 -37.82 12.86
C TYR A 381 -1.56 -39.24 12.70
N GLY A 382 -1.86 -40.16 13.63
CA GLY A 382 -1.32 -41.52 13.59
C GLY A 382 0.20 -41.54 13.73
N VAL A 383 0.74 -40.55 14.43
CA VAL A 383 2.16 -40.45 14.77
C VAL A 383 2.35 -41.06 16.16
N SER A 384 3.32 -41.97 16.27
CA SER A 384 3.71 -42.58 17.54
C SER A 384 5.14 -42.16 17.85
N VAL A 385 5.32 -41.40 18.93
CA VAL A 385 6.67 -41.02 19.41
C VAL A 385 7.22 -42.18 20.24
N PRO A 386 8.37 -42.78 19.87
CA PRO A 386 8.97 -43.86 20.64
C PRO A 386 9.43 -43.33 21.99
N GLN A 387 9.09 -43.98 23.11
CA GLN A 387 9.63 -43.62 24.43
C GLN A 387 11.01 -44.23 24.65
N PRO A 388 12.10 -43.43 24.70
CA PRO A 388 13.42 -43.93 25.05
C PRO A 388 13.49 -44.31 26.54
N PRO A 389 14.36 -45.26 26.95
CA PRO A 389 14.43 -45.73 28.34
C PRO A 389 14.75 -44.67 29.41
N PHE A 390 15.18 -43.48 28.99
CA PHE A 390 15.62 -42.39 29.87
C PHE A 390 14.67 -41.19 29.90
N VAL A 391 13.53 -41.29 29.22
CA VAL A 391 12.49 -40.25 29.16
C VAL A 391 11.34 -40.65 30.07
N GLN A 392 10.96 -39.77 30.99
CA GLN A 392 9.89 -40.07 31.96
C GLN A 392 8.50 -39.74 31.41
N LEU A 393 8.40 -38.67 30.61
CA LEU A 393 7.16 -38.21 30.00
C LEU A 393 7.47 -37.46 28.70
N ILE A 394 6.59 -37.59 27.73
CA ILE A 394 6.54 -36.81 26.49
C ILE A 394 5.10 -36.28 26.42
N GLU A 395 4.88 -34.97 26.33
CA GLU A 395 3.53 -34.38 26.29
C GLU A 395 2.80 -34.75 25.00
N ASP A 396 1.51 -35.04 25.02
CA ASP A 396 0.81 -35.50 23.79
C ASP A 396 0.64 -34.40 22.70
N SER A 397 0.83 -33.15 23.07
CA SER A 397 0.75 -31.97 22.19
C SER A 397 2.07 -31.69 21.48
N ILE A 398 1.95 -31.31 20.22
CA ILE A 398 3.02 -30.78 19.40
C ILE A 398 2.68 -29.36 18.99
N ARG A 399 3.60 -28.44 19.25
CA ARG A 399 3.48 -27.09 18.72
C ARG A 399 4.17 -27.03 17.37
N LEU A 400 3.44 -26.62 16.34
CA LEU A 400 3.96 -26.41 15.00
C LEU A 400 4.10 -24.91 14.79
N GLU A 401 5.28 -24.48 14.35
CA GLU A 401 5.55 -23.10 13.98
C GLU A 401 6.01 -23.00 12.54
N PHE A 402 5.64 -21.90 11.92
CA PHE A 402 5.90 -21.64 10.53
C PHE A 402 6.28 -20.18 10.33
N GLU A 403 7.57 -19.92 10.15
CA GLU A 403 8.12 -18.62 9.75
C GLU A 403 8.32 -18.60 8.25
N PHE A 404 7.73 -17.63 7.55
CA PHE A 404 7.87 -17.51 6.10
C PHE A 404 8.29 -16.13 5.65
N VAL A 405 9.01 -16.11 4.54
CA VAL A 405 9.31 -14.91 3.76
C VAL A 405 8.81 -15.16 2.34
N GLY A 406 7.81 -14.39 1.93
CA GLY A 406 7.27 -14.40 0.57
C GLY A 406 7.83 -13.22 -0.23
N VAL A 407 8.28 -13.48 -1.44
CA VAL A 407 8.73 -12.44 -2.38
C VAL A 407 7.83 -12.44 -3.61
N LEU A 408 7.50 -11.24 -4.10
CA LEU A 408 6.66 -11.03 -5.26
C LEU A 408 7.18 -11.81 -6.48
N GLU A 409 6.29 -12.55 -7.13
CA GLU A 409 6.59 -13.20 -8.41
C GLU A 409 6.38 -12.19 -9.54
N ASP A 410 7.42 -11.98 -10.36
CA ASP A 410 7.45 -11.04 -11.49
C ASP A 410 6.42 -11.36 -12.59
#